data_AF-A0A1F9LJW1-F1
#
_entry.id   AF-A0A1F9LJW1-F1
#
_cell.length_a   1.000
_cell.length_b   1.000
_cell.length_c   1.000
_cell.angle_alpha   90.00
_cell.angle_beta   90.00
_cell.angle_gamma   90.00
#
_symmetry.space_group_name_H-M   'P 1'
#
loop_
_entity.id
_entity.type
_entity.pdbx_description
1 polymer ?
#
loop_
_entity_poly.entity_id
_entity_poly.type
_entity_poly.pdbx_seq_one_letter_code
_entity_poly.pdbx_strand_id
1 'polypeptide(L)'
;MLSYRPLVLIFCCCLACMEQGEEWKTPPPEDSSTGIVPVPPAPIIKYADLDDSGRIEKADADLFDKVLDGDMSSADPATMAELLKRMDLNQDGAVNELDRRMLDEYLLGNIKAFPVRQIRYGDVNLDGWVNDRDVDKAKEVVRNPGAVHAGNRVAADVDDDGAFTGHDVQILRLYLADILTSLPFKVVPGDLNFDKKYDGEDYALASQILRGGQDYDLLETRLSGTKDEVVRIMALDVNRNGKIGPLLDPFDEAILLDYLKKLIAELPHDIYFGDLDADGKVTDADLTQARSLIEADSVPELASEFLALNVNRDFDDKGKPLTEARVDRLDLTLLELAVEAEQNHFAQGQTTCRYGDLNLDFLVDQRDLALLQSYIQGTALPEDLCLMPAADLDLDGSLSAEDEALLRAKLEGTLEGGHFPGEVGLGD
;
A
#
# COMPACT_ATOMS: atom_id res chain seq x y z
N MET A 1 38.90 3.95 -2.70
CA MET A 1 38.25 3.58 -1.43
C MET A 1 36.89 3.01 -1.79
N LEU A 2 36.78 1.70 -1.90
CA LEU A 2 35.56 0.96 -2.18
C LEU A 2 35.59 -0.23 -1.24
N SER A 3 34.65 -0.27 -0.29
CA SER A 3 34.48 -1.37 0.66
C SER A 3 33.21 -2.11 0.26
N TYR A 4 33.38 -3.27 -0.37
CA TYR A 4 32.32 -4.23 -0.67
C TYR A 4 32.04 -5.06 0.59
N ARG A 5 30.78 -5.15 1.01
CA ARG A 5 30.29 -6.15 1.98
C ARG A 5 29.99 -7.47 1.23
N PRO A 6 30.33 -8.65 1.77
CA PRO A 6 30.05 -9.91 1.10
C PRO A 6 28.64 -10.42 1.42
N LEU A 7 27.94 -10.92 0.39
CA LEU A 7 26.85 -11.89 0.54
C LEU A 7 27.42 -13.20 1.09
N VAL A 8 26.78 -13.77 2.11
CA VAL A 8 27.09 -15.11 2.60
C VAL A 8 26.25 -16.11 1.80
N LEU A 9 26.83 -16.66 0.72
CA LEU A 9 26.37 -17.91 0.10
C LEU A 9 27.22 -19.05 0.67
N ILE A 10 26.63 -19.97 1.43
CA ILE A 10 27.32 -21.19 1.89
C ILE A 10 26.89 -22.37 1.00
N PHE A 11 27.74 -22.69 0.04
CA PHE A 11 27.72 -23.96 -0.69
C PHE A 11 28.13 -25.10 0.26
N CYS A 12 27.25 -26.09 0.44
CA CYS A 12 27.58 -27.29 1.22
C CYS A 12 28.43 -28.24 0.36
N CYS A 13 29.67 -28.48 0.80
CA CYS A 13 30.69 -29.24 0.10
C CYS A 13 30.50 -30.75 0.31
N CYS A 14 30.13 -31.49 -0.74
CA CYS A 14 30.21 -32.95 -0.81
C CYS A 14 31.55 -33.33 -1.45
N LEU A 15 32.65 -33.35 -0.68
CA LEU A 15 33.95 -33.84 -1.19
C LEU A 15 34.92 -34.24 -0.06
N ALA A 16 34.57 -35.25 0.74
CA ALA A 16 35.53 -35.91 1.64
C ALA A 16 35.03 -37.28 2.11
N CYS A 17 34.97 -38.28 1.22
CA CYS A 17 34.87 -39.70 1.60
C CYS A 17 35.35 -40.59 0.44
N MET A 18 36.62 -40.47 0.05
CA MET A 18 37.32 -41.52 -0.69
C MET A 18 38.80 -41.45 -0.32
N GLU A 19 39.22 -42.27 0.64
CA GLU A 19 40.54 -42.91 0.72
C GLU A 19 40.68 -43.58 2.09
N GLN A 20 40.39 -44.89 2.15
CA GLN A 20 41.19 -45.88 2.86
C GLN A 20 40.63 -47.27 2.55
N GLY A 21 41.47 -48.07 1.89
CA GLY A 21 41.17 -49.46 1.58
C GLY A 21 41.31 -50.33 2.83
N GLU A 22 40.28 -51.12 3.11
CA GLU A 22 40.41 -52.31 3.94
C GLU A 22 39.80 -53.53 3.24
N GLU A 23 40.52 -54.63 3.45
CA GLU A 23 40.45 -55.95 2.85
C GLU A 23 39.11 -56.64 3.16
N TRP A 24 38.40 -57.14 2.12
CA TRP A 24 37.17 -57.92 2.29
C TRP A 24 37.47 -59.28 2.95
N LYS A 25 37.31 -59.37 4.27
CA LYS A 25 37.18 -60.66 4.98
C LYS A 25 35.71 -61.04 5.06
N THR A 26 35.39 -62.22 4.55
CA THR A 26 34.05 -62.82 4.59
C THR A 26 33.51 -62.89 6.02
N PRO A 27 32.21 -62.59 6.26
CA PRO A 27 31.63 -62.66 7.60
C PRO A 27 31.53 -64.11 8.11
N PRO A 28 31.72 -64.34 9.43
CA PRO A 28 31.47 -65.64 10.05
C PRO A 28 29.96 -65.92 10.16
N PRO A 29 29.53 -67.19 10.31
CA PRO A 29 28.13 -67.57 10.20
C PRO A 29 27.30 -67.05 11.37
N GLU A 30 26.05 -66.70 11.05
CA GLU A 30 25.01 -66.18 11.94
C GLU A 30 24.82 -67.06 13.18
N ASP A 31 25.07 -66.47 14.36
CA ASP A 31 24.50 -66.94 15.61
C ASP A 31 23.29 -66.06 15.94
N SER A 32 22.14 -66.71 16.05
CA SER A 32 20.84 -66.12 16.30
C SER A 32 20.75 -65.64 17.76
N SER A 33 20.93 -64.35 18.00
CA SER A 33 20.34 -63.71 19.18
C SER A 33 19.77 -62.33 18.81
N THR A 34 18.48 -62.18 19.09
CA THR A 34 17.67 -61.00 18.81
C THR A 34 18.12 -59.82 19.65
N GLY A 35 18.99 -58.98 19.10
CA GLY A 35 19.29 -57.64 19.60
C GLY A 35 18.91 -56.61 18.56
N ILE A 36 17.66 -56.15 18.59
CA ILE A 36 17.28 -54.93 17.87
C ILE A 36 18.04 -53.80 18.58
N VAL A 37 19.14 -53.33 18.00
CA VAL A 37 19.71 -52.04 18.38
C VAL A 37 18.67 -51.01 17.92
N PRO A 38 18.01 -50.27 18.82
CA PRO A 38 17.10 -49.23 18.37
C PRO A 38 17.94 -48.21 17.60
N VAL A 39 17.61 -48.02 16.31
CA VAL A 39 18.00 -46.80 15.61
C VAL A 39 17.52 -45.65 16.49
N PRO A 40 18.39 -44.77 16.98
CA PRO A 40 17.95 -43.65 17.79
C PRO A 40 16.89 -42.89 16.98
N PRO A 41 15.72 -42.56 17.58
CA PRO A 41 14.72 -41.78 16.87
C PRO A 41 15.39 -40.50 16.37
N ALA A 42 15.09 -40.12 15.13
CA ALA A 42 15.57 -38.86 14.59
C ALA A 42 15.22 -37.74 15.59
N PRO A 43 16.13 -36.79 15.85
CA PRO A 43 15.84 -35.69 16.76
C PRO A 43 14.58 -34.98 16.27
N ILE A 44 13.61 -34.79 17.17
CA ILE A 44 12.41 -34.01 16.87
C ILE A 44 12.87 -32.55 16.78
N ILE A 45 12.89 -32.01 15.56
CA ILE A 45 13.17 -30.58 15.34
C ILE A 45 11.97 -29.80 15.87
N LYS A 46 12.20 -28.94 16.85
CA LYS A 46 11.19 -28.02 17.37
C LYS A 46 11.25 -26.71 16.58
N TYR A 47 10.55 -26.66 15.45
CA TYR A 47 10.43 -25.42 14.68
C TYR A 47 9.88 -24.29 15.55
N ALA A 48 10.43 -23.09 15.37
CA ALA A 48 10.03 -21.86 16.07
C ALA A 48 10.17 -21.81 17.61
N ASP A 49 10.51 -22.90 18.31
CA ASP A 49 10.94 -22.90 19.73
C ASP A 49 12.47 -22.73 19.76
N LEU A 50 12.90 -21.47 19.63
CA LEU A 50 14.29 -21.08 19.47
C LEU A 50 15.02 -20.97 20.82
N ASP A 51 14.30 -20.72 21.91
CA ASP A 51 14.85 -20.65 23.27
C ASP A 51 14.73 -21.94 24.09
N ASP A 52 14.13 -22.99 23.51
CA ASP A 52 13.90 -24.29 24.14
C ASP A 52 12.97 -24.26 25.38
N SER A 53 12.16 -23.21 25.53
CA SER A 53 11.15 -23.09 26.59
C SER A 53 10.03 -24.13 26.47
N GLY A 54 9.87 -24.73 25.28
CA GLY A 54 8.77 -25.64 24.97
C GLY A 54 7.47 -24.93 24.61
N ARG A 55 7.54 -23.61 24.39
CA ARG A 55 6.46 -22.77 23.87
C ARG A 55 7.01 -21.98 22.69
N ILE A 56 6.11 -21.56 21.80
CA ILE A 56 6.45 -20.62 20.73
C ILE A 56 5.79 -19.30 21.13
N GLU A 57 6.61 -18.32 21.49
CA GLU A 57 6.18 -17.04 22.03
C GLU A 57 7.02 -15.88 21.51
N LYS A 58 6.74 -14.67 21.98
CA LYS A 58 7.45 -13.45 21.55
C LYS A 58 8.97 -13.53 21.77
N ALA A 59 9.42 -14.27 22.78
CA ALA A 59 10.85 -14.48 23.04
C ALA A 59 11.56 -15.17 21.87
N ASP A 60 10.86 -16.08 21.17
CA ASP A 60 11.40 -16.74 19.97
C ASP A 60 11.50 -15.77 18.81
N ALA A 61 10.50 -14.91 18.61
CA ALA A 61 10.53 -13.85 17.60
C ALA A 61 11.71 -12.88 17.83
N ASP A 62 11.90 -12.45 19.08
CA ASP A 62 13.04 -11.59 19.46
C ASP A 62 14.40 -12.27 19.22
N LEU A 63 14.47 -13.60 19.34
CA LEU A 63 15.68 -14.37 19.02
C LEU A 63 15.85 -14.55 17.51
N PHE A 64 14.75 -14.71 16.77
CA PHE A 64 14.74 -14.78 15.32
C PHE A 64 15.34 -13.50 14.72
N ASP A 65 14.87 -12.34 15.17
CA ASP A 65 15.34 -11.02 14.71
C ASP A 65 16.84 -10.84 14.95
N LYS A 66 17.34 -11.22 16.13
CA LYS A 66 18.79 -11.19 16.42
C LYS A 66 19.60 -12.05 15.47
N VAL A 67 19.09 -13.21 15.06
CA VAL A 67 19.79 -14.08 14.12
C VAL A 67 19.79 -13.46 12.71
N LEU A 68 18.66 -12.90 12.26
CA LEU A 68 18.56 -12.20 10.96
C LEU A 68 19.49 -10.97 10.89
N ASP A 69 19.57 -10.21 11.98
CA ASP A 69 20.46 -9.04 12.11
C ASP A 69 21.95 -9.42 12.25
N GLY A 70 22.25 -10.71 12.43
CA GLY A 70 23.60 -11.20 12.68
C GLY A 70 24.15 -10.88 14.07
N ASP A 71 23.29 -10.49 15.03
CA ASP A 71 23.63 -10.16 16.42
C ASP A 71 23.80 -11.39 17.33
N MET A 72 24.42 -12.44 16.79
CA MET A 72 24.67 -13.71 17.49
C MET A 72 26.16 -14.04 17.55
N SER A 73 26.98 -13.01 17.77
CA SER A 73 28.45 -13.07 17.73
C SER A 73 29.11 -14.01 18.76
N SER A 74 28.36 -14.59 19.69
CA SER A 74 28.84 -15.50 20.75
C SER A 74 28.31 -16.93 20.66
N ALA A 75 27.44 -17.25 19.69
CA ALA A 75 26.92 -18.59 19.52
C ALA A 75 27.97 -19.51 18.88
N ASP A 76 28.19 -20.69 19.45
CA ASP A 76 29.00 -21.73 18.80
C ASP A 76 28.36 -22.14 17.45
N PRO A 77 29.16 -22.42 16.40
CA PRO A 77 28.64 -22.79 15.09
C PRO A 77 27.64 -23.96 15.07
N ALA A 78 27.77 -24.93 15.99
CA ALA A 78 26.82 -26.03 16.06
C ALA A 78 25.45 -25.58 16.61
N THR A 79 25.44 -24.66 17.58
CA THR A 79 24.22 -24.02 18.10
C THR A 79 23.56 -23.18 17.02
N MET A 80 24.34 -22.40 16.26
CA MET A 80 23.83 -21.60 15.16
C MET A 80 23.21 -22.47 14.05
N ALA A 81 23.88 -23.56 13.66
CA ALA A 81 23.36 -24.48 12.66
C ALA A 81 22.05 -25.17 13.09
N GLU A 82 21.84 -25.39 14.40
CA GLU A 82 20.59 -25.95 14.91
C GLU A 82 19.47 -24.90 14.97
N LEU A 83 19.80 -23.66 15.35
CA LEU A 83 18.85 -22.53 15.31
C LEU A 83 18.33 -22.31 13.89
N LEU A 84 19.21 -22.23 12.89
CA LEU A 84 18.81 -22.02 11.49
C LEU A 84 17.85 -23.11 10.98
N LYS A 85 18.03 -24.37 11.38
CA LYS A 85 17.07 -25.44 11.02
C LYS A 85 15.70 -25.27 11.66
N ARG A 86 15.64 -24.71 12.87
CA ARG A 86 14.37 -24.43 13.56
C ARG A 86 13.71 -23.15 13.04
N MET A 87 14.48 -22.27 12.42
CA MET A 87 14.04 -21.02 11.80
C MET A 87 13.59 -21.18 10.34
N ASP A 88 14.02 -22.21 9.62
CA ASP A 88 13.54 -22.56 8.28
C ASP A 88 12.14 -23.19 8.38
N LEU A 89 11.12 -22.35 8.52
CA LEU A 89 9.74 -22.74 8.87
C LEU A 89 9.00 -23.31 7.67
N ASN A 90 9.38 -22.96 6.44
CA ASN A 90 8.83 -23.53 5.22
C ASN A 90 9.69 -24.66 4.62
N GLN A 91 10.88 -24.93 5.16
CA GLN A 91 11.82 -25.96 4.68
C GLN A 91 12.23 -25.76 3.22
N ASP A 92 12.39 -24.50 2.80
CA ASP A 92 12.94 -24.19 1.48
C ASP A 92 14.48 -24.14 1.48
N GLY A 93 15.09 -24.24 2.66
CA GLY A 93 16.54 -24.26 2.84
C GLY A 93 17.17 -22.87 3.00
N ALA A 94 16.36 -21.81 2.97
CA ALA A 94 16.74 -20.46 3.38
C ALA A 94 16.11 -20.13 4.74
N VAL A 95 16.73 -19.19 5.45
CA VAL A 95 16.14 -18.55 6.63
C VAL A 95 16.07 -17.08 6.31
N ASN A 96 14.87 -16.53 6.17
CA ASN A 96 14.65 -15.17 5.71
C ASN A 96 13.37 -14.54 6.30
N GLU A 97 12.98 -13.38 5.76
CA GLU A 97 11.83 -12.61 6.23
C GLU A 97 10.49 -13.35 6.05
N LEU A 98 10.40 -14.26 5.08
CA LEU A 98 9.23 -15.13 4.90
C LEU A 98 9.01 -15.99 6.13
N ASP A 99 10.05 -16.65 6.62
CA ASP A 99 10.00 -17.47 7.83
C ASP A 99 9.63 -16.61 9.05
N ARG A 100 10.21 -15.40 9.14
CA ARG A 100 9.91 -14.47 10.23
C ARG A 100 8.45 -14.06 10.25
N ARG A 101 7.84 -13.78 9.09
CA ARG A 101 6.40 -13.46 8.98
C ARG A 101 5.53 -14.68 9.23
N MET A 102 5.96 -15.88 8.82
CA MET A 102 5.26 -17.10 9.18
C MET A 102 5.20 -17.27 10.70
N LEU A 103 6.27 -16.93 11.42
CA LEU A 103 6.28 -16.92 12.89
C LEU A 103 5.27 -15.91 13.46
N ASP A 104 5.19 -14.68 12.92
CA ASP A 104 4.18 -13.70 13.35
C ASP A 104 2.75 -14.22 13.16
N GLU A 105 2.47 -14.79 11.99
CA GLU A 105 1.15 -15.36 11.69
C GLU A 105 0.82 -16.55 12.60
N TYR A 106 1.82 -17.31 13.08
CA TYR A 106 1.60 -18.32 14.12
C TYR A 106 1.27 -17.69 15.48
N LEU A 107 1.98 -16.64 15.89
CA LEU A 107 1.74 -15.93 17.15
C LEU A 107 0.36 -15.25 17.17
N LEU A 108 -0.12 -14.79 16.01
CA LEU A 108 -1.49 -14.30 15.82
C LEU A 108 -2.53 -15.44 15.75
N GLY A 109 -2.09 -16.70 15.69
CA GLY A 109 -2.93 -17.88 15.63
C GLY A 109 -3.51 -18.17 14.24
N ASN A 110 -3.01 -17.53 13.19
CA ASN A 110 -3.45 -17.75 11.82
C ASN A 110 -2.77 -18.97 11.19
N ILE A 111 -1.50 -19.23 11.53
CA ILE A 111 -0.81 -20.50 11.27
C ILE A 111 -0.92 -21.39 12.51
N LYS A 112 -1.18 -22.69 12.30
CA LYS A 112 -1.49 -23.63 13.40
C LYS A 112 -0.33 -24.52 13.82
N ALA A 113 0.63 -24.76 12.93
CA ALA A 113 1.76 -25.64 13.18
C ALA A 113 2.88 -25.41 12.16
N PHE A 114 4.10 -25.76 12.55
CA PHE A 114 5.28 -25.81 11.69
C PHE A 114 5.78 -27.25 11.50
N PRO A 115 6.48 -27.56 10.39
CA PRO A 115 6.78 -26.66 9.28
C PRO A 115 5.61 -26.49 8.29
N VAL A 116 5.59 -25.40 7.52
CA VAL A 116 4.58 -25.14 6.47
C VAL A 116 5.23 -25.04 5.09
N ARG A 117 5.41 -26.21 4.43
CA ARG A 117 6.14 -26.33 3.15
C ARG A 117 5.51 -25.65 1.94
N GLN A 118 4.24 -25.27 2.07
CA GLN A 118 3.42 -24.73 0.98
C GLN A 118 3.59 -23.22 0.80
N ILE A 119 4.16 -22.52 1.78
CA ILE A 119 4.30 -21.06 1.73
C ILE A 119 5.68 -20.71 1.17
N ARG A 120 5.68 -20.06 0.00
CA ARG A 120 6.86 -19.58 -0.72
C ARG A 120 6.51 -18.27 -1.43
N TYR A 121 7.47 -17.39 -1.61
CA TYR A 121 7.27 -16.17 -2.39
C TYR A 121 6.67 -16.46 -3.77
N GLY A 122 5.57 -15.79 -4.09
CA GLY A 122 4.90 -15.88 -5.37
C GLY A 122 4.03 -17.12 -5.60
N ASP A 123 4.06 -18.15 -4.73
CA ASP A 123 3.12 -19.28 -4.77
C ASP A 123 1.86 -18.91 -3.99
N VAL A 124 1.20 -17.85 -4.46
CA VAL A 124 0.14 -17.17 -3.73
C VAL A 124 -1.08 -18.06 -3.57
N ASN A 125 -1.37 -18.96 -4.52
CA ASN A 125 -2.49 -19.89 -4.42
C ASN A 125 -2.16 -21.18 -3.64
N LEU A 126 -0.89 -21.38 -3.26
CA LEU A 126 -0.37 -22.50 -2.48
C LEU A 126 -0.52 -23.87 -3.18
N ASP A 127 -0.50 -23.90 -4.52
CA ASP A 127 -0.58 -25.13 -5.32
C ASP A 127 0.80 -25.77 -5.61
N GLY A 128 1.89 -25.09 -5.19
CA GLY A 128 3.26 -25.55 -5.34
C GLY A 128 3.96 -24.99 -6.58
N TRP A 129 3.29 -24.17 -7.39
CA TRP A 129 3.80 -23.65 -8.65
C TRP A 129 3.53 -22.15 -8.79
N VAL A 130 4.59 -21.36 -8.94
CA VAL A 130 4.46 -19.93 -9.25
C VAL A 130 4.08 -19.74 -10.73
N ASN A 131 2.86 -19.30 -11.00
CA ASN A 131 2.30 -19.10 -12.34
C ASN A 131 1.21 -18.00 -12.37
N ASP A 132 0.56 -17.78 -13.53
CA ASP A 132 -0.46 -16.73 -13.68
C ASP A 132 -1.65 -16.86 -12.71
N ARG A 133 -1.95 -18.06 -12.19
CA ARG A 133 -2.99 -18.23 -11.16
C ARG A 133 -2.64 -17.56 -9.85
N ASP A 134 -1.35 -17.40 -9.56
CA ASP A 134 -0.87 -16.70 -8.37
C ASP A 134 -1.05 -15.19 -8.51
N VAL A 135 -0.96 -14.66 -9.73
CA VAL A 135 -1.30 -13.26 -10.01
C VAL A 135 -2.78 -13.00 -9.71
N ASP A 136 -3.67 -13.90 -10.16
CA ASP A 136 -5.10 -13.78 -9.88
C ASP A 136 -5.38 -13.87 -8.38
N LYS A 137 -4.69 -14.77 -7.66
CA LYS A 137 -4.82 -14.88 -6.21
C LYS A 137 -4.24 -13.67 -5.48
N ALA A 138 -3.10 -13.13 -5.91
CA ALA A 138 -2.50 -11.92 -5.35
C ALA A 138 -3.46 -10.73 -5.46
N LYS A 139 -4.13 -10.57 -6.60
CA LYS A 139 -5.18 -9.55 -6.75
C LYS A 139 -6.34 -9.75 -5.76
N GLU A 140 -6.72 -10.98 -5.45
CA GLU A 140 -7.73 -11.27 -4.42
C GLU A 140 -7.22 -10.88 -3.02
N VAL A 141 -5.94 -11.17 -2.71
CA VAL A 141 -5.30 -10.76 -1.46
C VAL A 141 -5.33 -9.24 -1.31
N VAL A 142 -4.95 -8.47 -2.33
CA VAL A 142 -4.95 -6.99 -2.29
C VAL A 142 -6.37 -6.46 -2.04
N ARG A 143 -7.38 -6.99 -2.74
CA ARG A 143 -8.77 -6.50 -2.62
C ARG A 143 -9.44 -6.88 -1.30
N ASN A 144 -9.05 -8.00 -0.69
CA ASN A 144 -9.68 -8.48 0.53
C ASN A 144 -8.72 -9.30 1.39
N PRO A 145 -7.71 -8.66 2.00
CA PRO A 145 -6.66 -9.36 2.75
C PRO A 145 -7.21 -10.11 3.97
N GLY A 146 -8.33 -9.65 4.54
CA GLY A 146 -8.99 -10.31 5.69
C GLY A 146 -9.75 -11.58 5.35
N ALA A 147 -10.17 -11.79 4.10
CA ALA A 147 -10.94 -12.96 3.68
C ALA A 147 -10.08 -14.14 3.19
N VAL A 148 -8.81 -13.90 2.91
CA VAL A 148 -7.86 -14.91 2.43
C VAL A 148 -7.13 -15.59 3.58
N HIS A 149 -6.67 -16.82 3.36
CA HIS A 149 -5.87 -17.54 4.34
C HIS A 149 -4.49 -16.88 4.50
N ALA A 150 -3.95 -16.84 5.73
CA ALA A 150 -2.70 -16.14 6.04
C ALA A 150 -1.51 -16.59 5.18
N GLY A 151 -1.44 -17.89 4.84
CA GLY A 151 -0.42 -18.38 3.93
C GLY A 151 -0.47 -17.74 2.53
N ASN A 152 -1.66 -17.37 2.02
CA ASN A 152 -1.77 -16.65 0.76
C ASN A 152 -1.18 -15.25 0.89
N ARG A 153 -1.45 -14.56 2.00
CA ARG A 153 -0.91 -13.22 2.27
C ARG A 153 0.61 -13.24 2.34
N VAL A 154 1.17 -14.13 3.16
CA VAL A 154 2.62 -14.28 3.33
C VAL A 154 3.32 -14.61 2.02
N ALA A 155 2.70 -15.42 1.14
CA ALA A 155 3.23 -15.72 -0.18
C ALA A 155 3.06 -14.57 -1.20
N ALA A 156 2.07 -13.68 -1.00
CA ALA A 156 1.74 -12.58 -1.88
C ALA A 156 2.64 -11.35 -1.70
N ASP A 157 3.11 -11.10 -0.48
CA ASP A 157 4.03 -10.00 -0.16
C ASP A 157 5.43 -10.36 -0.69
N VAL A 158 5.68 -10.00 -1.95
CA VAL A 158 6.84 -10.42 -2.74
C VAL A 158 7.93 -9.35 -2.79
N ASP A 159 7.75 -8.23 -2.11
CA ASP A 159 8.78 -7.20 -1.89
C ASP A 159 9.25 -7.07 -0.45
N ASP A 160 8.65 -7.78 0.50
CA ASP A 160 8.98 -7.71 1.93
C ASP A 160 8.79 -6.32 2.52
N ASP A 161 7.68 -5.67 2.19
CA ASP A 161 7.31 -4.40 2.81
C ASP A 161 6.20 -4.52 3.87
N GLY A 162 5.57 -5.69 3.98
CA GLY A 162 4.51 -5.97 4.97
C GLY A 162 3.11 -5.55 4.51
N ALA A 163 3.00 -4.90 3.35
CA ALA A 163 1.74 -4.53 2.72
C ALA A 163 1.39 -5.51 1.60
N PHE A 164 0.13 -5.48 1.16
CA PHE A 164 -0.34 -6.26 0.02
C PHE A 164 -0.91 -5.30 -1.01
N THR A 165 -0.09 -4.86 -1.96
CA THR A 165 -0.42 -3.74 -2.85
C THR A 165 -0.35 -4.14 -4.32
N GLY A 166 -0.59 -3.16 -5.20
CA GLY A 166 -0.36 -3.33 -6.63
C GLY A 166 1.11 -3.64 -6.97
N HIS A 167 2.07 -3.24 -6.11
CA HIS A 167 3.49 -3.51 -6.33
C HIS A 167 3.79 -5.01 -6.34
N ASP A 168 3.24 -5.76 -5.37
CA ASP A 168 3.38 -7.21 -5.31
C ASP A 168 2.94 -7.90 -6.60
N VAL A 169 1.79 -7.46 -7.11
CA VAL A 169 1.20 -7.99 -8.34
C VAL A 169 2.11 -7.70 -9.53
N GLN A 170 2.72 -6.51 -9.61
CA GLN A 170 3.66 -6.19 -10.68
C GLN A 170 4.97 -6.96 -10.56
N ILE A 171 5.54 -7.08 -9.36
CA ILE A 171 6.77 -7.84 -9.11
C ILE A 171 6.59 -9.30 -9.49
N LEU A 172 5.46 -9.90 -9.11
CA LEU A 172 5.13 -11.26 -9.51
C LEU A 172 5.01 -11.40 -11.03
N ARG A 173 4.37 -10.46 -11.71
CA ARG A 173 4.29 -10.44 -13.19
C ARG A 173 5.65 -10.30 -13.86
N LEU A 174 6.55 -9.50 -13.28
CA LEU A 174 7.92 -9.35 -13.77
C LEU A 174 8.74 -10.62 -13.57
N TYR A 175 8.57 -11.30 -12.44
CA TYR A 175 9.18 -12.59 -12.17
C TYR A 175 8.70 -13.66 -13.17
N LEU A 176 7.39 -13.76 -13.40
CA LEU A 176 6.81 -14.70 -14.38
C LEU A 176 7.18 -14.39 -15.84
N ALA A 177 7.59 -13.15 -16.12
CA ALA A 177 8.09 -12.74 -17.43
C ALA A 177 9.60 -12.98 -17.61
N ASP A 178 10.27 -13.62 -16.64
CA ASP A 178 11.73 -13.80 -16.59
C ASP A 178 12.51 -12.46 -16.63
N ILE A 179 11.87 -11.35 -16.25
CA ILE A 179 12.51 -10.02 -16.14
C ILE A 179 13.19 -9.88 -14.77
N LEU A 180 12.54 -10.36 -13.72
CA LEU A 180 13.14 -10.55 -12.40
C LEU A 180 13.54 -12.02 -12.24
N THR A 181 14.73 -12.26 -11.68
CA THR A 181 15.28 -13.62 -11.53
C THR A 181 15.04 -14.23 -10.15
N SER A 182 14.58 -13.43 -9.19
CA SER A 182 14.40 -13.85 -7.80
C SER A 182 13.33 -13.01 -7.12
N LEU A 183 12.64 -13.64 -6.18
CA LEU A 183 11.81 -13.00 -5.15
C LEU A 183 12.48 -13.24 -3.78
N PRO A 184 12.30 -12.32 -2.83
CA PRO A 184 11.57 -11.06 -2.93
C PRO A 184 12.35 -9.97 -3.70
N PHE A 185 11.67 -8.91 -4.15
CA PHE A 185 12.29 -7.78 -4.87
C PHE A 185 11.76 -6.42 -4.39
N LYS A 186 12.64 -5.55 -3.89
CA LYS A 186 12.26 -4.24 -3.34
C LYS A 186 12.32 -3.12 -4.39
N VAL A 187 11.24 -2.37 -4.51
CA VAL A 187 11.22 -1.07 -5.19
C VAL A 187 11.44 0.03 -4.15
N VAL A 188 12.24 1.04 -4.49
CA VAL A 188 12.49 2.19 -3.61
C VAL A 188 11.66 3.36 -4.15
N PRO A 189 10.59 3.79 -3.44
CA PRO A 189 9.76 4.91 -3.87
C PRO A 189 10.59 6.20 -3.98
N GLY A 190 10.38 6.97 -5.04
CA GLY A 190 11.06 8.24 -5.31
C GLY A 190 12.46 8.15 -5.93
N ASP A 191 13.13 6.99 -5.94
CA ASP A 191 14.45 6.79 -6.59
C ASP A 191 14.26 6.29 -8.02
N LEU A 192 13.97 7.21 -8.95
CA LEU A 192 13.61 6.89 -10.33
C LEU A 192 14.83 6.63 -11.22
N ASN A 193 15.99 7.21 -10.88
CA ASN A 193 17.23 6.98 -11.61
C ASN A 193 18.09 5.82 -11.04
N PHE A 194 17.69 5.24 -9.91
CA PHE A 194 18.34 4.12 -9.20
C PHE A 194 19.71 4.46 -8.62
N ASP A 195 19.94 5.73 -8.31
CA ASP A 195 21.20 6.22 -7.76
C ASP A 195 21.19 6.35 -6.22
N LYS A 196 20.05 6.02 -5.59
CA LYS A 196 19.80 6.08 -4.14
C LYS A 196 19.84 7.49 -3.55
N LYS A 197 19.63 8.50 -4.38
CA LYS A 197 19.31 9.86 -3.95
C LYS A 197 17.89 10.17 -4.39
N TYR A 198 17.33 11.17 -3.74
CA TYR A 198 16.02 11.73 -4.07
C TYR A 198 16.29 13.19 -4.41
N ASP A 199 16.54 13.46 -5.68
CA ASP A 199 16.96 14.78 -6.12
C ASP A 199 16.23 15.26 -7.39
N GLY A 200 16.68 16.39 -7.95
CA GLY A 200 16.04 16.99 -9.12
C GLY A 200 16.07 16.09 -10.36
N GLU A 201 16.95 15.09 -10.42
CA GLU A 201 16.96 14.10 -11.50
C GLU A 201 15.75 13.17 -11.42
N ASP A 202 15.36 12.73 -10.21
CA ASP A 202 14.16 11.90 -10.00
C ASP A 202 12.90 12.67 -10.36
N TYR A 203 12.80 13.92 -9.92
CA TYR A 203 11.67 14.78 -10.29
C TYR A 203 11.59 15.03 -11.80
N ALA A 204 12.73 15.24 -12.47
CA ALA A 204 12.74 15.39 -13.92
C ALA A 204 12.22 14.12 -14.63
N LEU A 205 12.55 12.94 -14.12
CA LEU A 205 12.02 11.67 -14.63
C LEU A 205 10.53 11.51 -14.33
N ALA A 206 10.09 11.84 -13.12
CA ALA A 206 8.68 11.81 -12.72
C ALA A 206 7.84 12.70 -13.66
N SER A 207 8.21 13.98 -13.79
CA SER A 207 7.53 14.91 -14.70
C SER A 207 7.56 14.42 -16.16
N GLN A 208 8.64 13.77 -16.60
CA GLN A 208 8.69 13.22 -17.96
C GLN A 208 7.69 12.08 -18.17
N ILE A 209 7.59 11.15 -17.20
CA ILE A 209 6.67 10.01 -17.25
C ILE A 209 5.22 10.52 -17.23
N LEU A 210 4.90 11.41 -16.29
CA LEU A 210 3.55 11.95 -16.09
C LEU A 210 3.06 12.80 -17.26
N ARG A 211 3.95 13.61 -17.87
CA ARG A 211 3.63 14.35 -19.11
C ARG A 211 3.38 13.44 -20.31
N GLY A 212 3.84 12.20 -20.26
CA GLY A 212 3.46 11.16 -21.22
C GLY A 212 1.96 10.85 -21.20
N GLY A 213 1.24 11.23 -20.13
CA GLY A 213 -0.20 11.14 -20.00
C GLY A 213 -0.71 9.71 -19.84
N GLN A 214 0.13 8.79 -19.34
CA GLN A 214 -0.27 7.43 -19.06
C GLN A 214 -0.59 7.29 -17.57
N ASP A 215 -1.76 6.73 -17.30
CA ASP A 215 -2.17 6.36 -15.96
C ASP A 215 -2.04 4.84 -15.76
N TYR A 216 -1.61 4.44 -14.58
CA TYR A 216 -1.38 3.06 -14.22
C TYR A 216 -2.05 2.75 -12.90
N ASP A 217 -3.00 1.83 -12.95
CA ASP A 217 -3.44 1.09 -11.77
C ASP A 217 -2.54 -0.14 -11.62
N LEU A 218 -1.61 -0.14 -10.68
CA LEU A 218 -0.66 -1.24 -10.47
C LEU A 218 -1.34 -2.56 -10.09
N LEU A 219 -2.57 -2.53 -9.55
CA LEU A 219 -3.33 -3.75 -9.31
C LEU A 219 -3.85 -4.34 -10.63
N GLU A 220 -4.36 -3.50 -11.52
CA GLU A 220 -5.05 -3.97 -12.72
C GLU A 220 -4.15 -4.06 -13.95
N THR A 221 -3.40 -2.99 -14.20
CA THR A 221 -2.60 -2.74 -15.40
C THR A 221 -1.35 -3.61 -15.40
N ARG A 222 -1.13 -4.37 -16.47
CA ARG A 222 0.15 -5.08 -16.66
C ARG A 222 1.16 -4.13 -17.28
N LEU A 223 2.16 -3.73 -16.51
CA LEU A 223 3.27 -2.93 -17.04
C LEU A 223 4.10 -3.76 -18.03
N SER A 224 4.66 -3.10 -19.04
CA SER A 224 5.45 -3.73 -20.09
C SER A 224 6.68 -2.89 -20.41
N GLY A 225 7.80 -3.54 -20.70
CA GLY A 225 9.05 -2.87 -21.01
C GLY A 225 10.24 -3.64 -20.47
N THR A 226 11.38 -2.96 -20.39
CA THR A 226 12.55 -3.43 -19.65
C THR A 226 12.30 -3.40 -18.14
N LYS A 227 13.14 -4.12 -17.38
CA LYS A 227 13.12 -4.08 -15.91
C LYS A 227 13.14 -2.65 -15.38
N ASP A 228 14.06 -1.84 -15.88
CA ASP A 228 14.29 -0.47 -15.42
C ASP A 228 13.11 0.44 -15.73
N GLU A 229 12.46 0.29 -16.88
CA GLU A 229 11.25 1.06 -17.22
C GLU A 229 10.09 0.73 -16.28
N VAL A 230 9.85 -0.56 -15.99
CA VAL A 230 8.76 -0.96 -15.11
C VAL A 230 9.03 -0.57 -13.66
N VAL A 231 10.24 -0.85 -13.15
CA VAL A 231 10.62 -0.50 -11.77
C VAL A 231 10.60 1.01 -11.57
N ARG A 232 10.97 1.81 -12.58
CA ARG A 232 10.88 3.27 -12.51
C ARG A 232 9.44 3.75 -12.41
N ILE A 233 8.52 3.15 -13.18
CA ILE A 233 7.09 3.46 -13.05
C ILE A 233 6.62 3.11 -11.64
N MET A 234 6.96 1.92 -11.13
CA MET A 234 6.59 1.52 -9.77
C MET A 234 7.20 2.41 -8.67
N ALA A 235 8.40 2.96 -8.89
CA ALA A 235 9.06 3.89 -7.97
C ALA A 235 8.42 5.29 -7.98
N LEU A 236 7.61 5.61 -8.99
CA LEU A 236 6.86 6.87 -9.05
C LEU A 236 5.68 6.88 -8.09
N ASP A 237 5.15 5.71 -7.72
CA ASP A 237 4.10 5.56 -6.69
C ASP A 237 4.71 5.80 -5.30
N VAL A 238 4.83 7.08 -4.93
CA VAL A 238 5.55 7.52 -3.72
C VAL A 238 4.72 7.20 -2.47
N ASN A 239 3.41 7.43 -2.55
CA ASN A 239 2.43 7.22 -1.48
C ASN A 239 1.86 5.78 -1.44
N ARG A 240 2.43 4.85 -2.21
CA ARG A 240 2.14 3.40 -2.24
C ARG A 240 0.66 3.03 -2.38
N ASN A 241 -0.16 3.88 -2.98
CA ASN A 241 -1.59 3.61 -3.13
C ASN A 241 -1.90 2.70 -4.34
N GLY A 242 -0.89 2.33 -5.13
CA GLY A 242 -1.02 1.48 -6.31
C GLY A 242 -1.51 2.23 -7.55
N LYS A 243 -1.60 3.55 -7.52
CA LYS A 243 -2.10 4.41 -8.60
C LYS A 243 -1.00 5.37 -9.00
N ILE A 244 -0.80 5.54 -10.30
CA ILE A 244 0.18 6.47 -10.85
C ILE A 244 -0.47 7.18 -12.02
N GLY A 245 -0.19 8.47 -12.17
CA GLY A 245 -0.56 9.22 -13.36
C GLY A 245 -1.47 10.39 -13.04
N PRO A 246 -1.47 11.44 -13.88
CA PRO A 246 -2.14 12.70 -13.56
C PRO A 246 -3.66 12.58 -13.36
N LEU A 247 -4.31 11.51 -13.84
CA LEU A 247 -5.75 11.29 -13.64
C LEU A 247 -6.07 10.34 -12.49
N LEU A 248 -5.18 9.40 -12.17
CA LEU A 248 -5.40 8.41 -11.12
C LEU A 248 -4.78 8.83 -9.78
N ASP A 249 -3.61 9.45 -9.83
CA ASP A 249 -2.91 9.94 -8.66
C ASP A 249 -2.08 11.21 -8.95
N PRO A 250 -2.61 12.41 -8.64
CA PRO A 250 -1.85 13.65 -8.73
C PRO A 250 -0.85 13.84 -7.58
N PHE A 251 -0.89 13.04 -6.51
CA PHE A 251 -0.05 13.24 -5.32
C PHE A 251 1.41 12.89 -5.54
N ASP A 252 1.73 11.85 -6.31
CA ASP A 252 3.11 11.37 -6.52
C ASP A 252 4.10 12.49 -6.90
N GLU A 253 3.73 13.35 -7.85
CA GLU A 253 4.58 14.46 -8.29
C GLU A 253 4.67 15.57 -7.24
N ALA A 254 3.56 15.88 -6.57
CA ALA A 254 3.49 16.93 -5.55
C ALA A 254 4.32 16.56 -4.32
N ILE A 255 4.20 15.32 -3.85
CA ILE A 255 4.97 14.77 -2.74
C ILE A 255 6.47 14.84 -3.05
N LEU A 256 6.86 14.37 -4.24
CA LEU A 256 8.27 14.41 -4.64
C LEU A 256 8.78 15.86 -4.70
N LEU A 257 8.00 16.80 -5.21
CA LEU A 257 8.36 18.22 -5.25
C LEU A 257 8.55 18.82 -3.85
N ASP A 258 7.62 18.53 -2.94
CA ASP A 258 7.65 19.05 -1.57
C ASP A 258 8.84 18.46 -0.78
N TYR A 259 9.16 17.18 -1.00
CA TYR A 259 10.36 16.53 -0.47
C TYR A 259 11.63 17.24 -0.94
N LEU A 260 11.75 17.52 -2.24
CA LEU A 260 12.92 18.19 -2.80
C LEU A 260 13.10 19.61 -2.28
N LYS A 261 12.00 20.32 -2.02
CA LYS A 261 12.00 21.63 -1.36
C LYS A 261 12.27 21.53 0.14
N LYS A 262 12.36 20.32 0.70
CA LYS A 262 12.53 20.02 2.12
C LYS A 262 11.38 20.54 2.98
N LEU A 263 10.21 20.64 2.38
CA LEU A 263 8.99 21.01 3.10
C LEU A 263 8.42 19.78 3.85
N ILE A 264 8.74 18.58 3.38
CA ILE A 264 8.57 17.31 4.11
C ILE A 264 9.93 16.65 4.40
N ALA A 265 10.03 15.96 5.54
CA ALA A 265 11.28 15.38 6.02
C ALA A 265 11.59 14.02 5.37
N GLU A 266 10.54 13.24 5.09
CA GLU A 266 10.60 11.88 4.54
C GLU A 266 9.54 11.73 3.46
N LEU A 267 9.74 10.81 2.52
CA LEU A 267 8.72 10.49 1.52
C LEU A 267 7.60 9.72 2.23
N PRO A 268 6.37 10.26 2.27
CA PRO A 268 5.23 9.62 2.92
C PRO A 268 4.81 8.38 2.13
N HIS A 269 4.24 7.39 2.81
CA HIS A 269 3.83 6.12 2.23
C HIS A 269 2.33 5.93 2.15
N ASP A 270 1.56 6.90 2.63
CA ASP A 270 0.11 6.91 2.68
C ASP A 270 -0.32 8.38 2.71
N ILE A 271 -0.70 8.95 1.56
CA ILE A 271 -1.34 10.27 1.49
C ILE A 271 -2.52 10.14 0.56
N TYR A 272 -3.66 10.64 1.02
CA TYR A 272 -4.93 10.62 0.31
C TYR A 272 -5.59 11.99 0.35
N PHE A 273 -6.65 12.15 -0.43
CA PHE A 273 -7.55 13.29 -0.25
C PHE A 273 -8.13 13.28 1.18
N GLY A 274 -8.15 14.44 1.83
CA GLY A 274 -8.58 14.66 3.21
C GLY A 274 -7.52 14.40 4.28
N ASP A 275 -6.37 13.83 3.95
CA ASP A 275 -5.26 13.55 4.87
C ASP A 275 -4.21 14.66 4.75
N LEU A 276 -4.37 15.71 5.56
CA LEU A 276 -3.57 16.93 5.49
C LEU A 276 -2.25 16.80 6.26
N ASP A 277 -2.20 15.96 7.29
CA ASP A 277 -0.99 15.73 8.08
C ASP A 277 -0.14 14.53 7.61
N ALA A 278 -0.62 13.82 6.57
CA ALA A 278 0.06 12.72 5.90
C ALA A 278 0.32 11.52 6.81
N ASP A 279 -0.57 11.25 7.77
CA ASP A 279 -0.50 10.09 8.66
C ASP A 279 -1.20 8.83 8.11
N GLY A 280 -1.80 8.95 6.92
CA GLY A 280 -2.54 7.90 6.22
C GLY A 280 -4.01 7.83 6.62
N LYS A 281 -4.52 8.76 7.43
CA LYS A 281 -5.91 8.77 7.91
C LYS A 281 -6.52 10.16 7.82
N VAL A 282 -7.83 10.15 7.63
CA VAL A 282 -8.65 11.37 7.67
C VAL A 282 -9.29 11.46 9.05
N THR A 283 -8.87 12.44 9.85
CA THR A 283 -9.19 12.55 11.28
C THR A 283 -9.55 13.99 11.71
N ASP A 284 -9.90 14.17 12.99
CA ASP A 284 -10.11 15.49 13.60
C ASP A 284 -8.87 16.40 13.51
N ALA A 285 -7.66 15.83 13.39
CA ALA A 285 -6.42 16.60 13.23
C ALA A 285 -6.41 17.32 11.88
N ASP A 286 -6.72 16.59 10.80
CA ASP A 286 -6.85 17.11 9.44
C ASP A 286 -7.93 18.18 9.36
N LEU A 287 -9.08 17.91 9.97
CA LEU A 287 -10.17 18.89 10.03
C LEU A 287 -9.76 20.17 10.76
N THR A 288 -9.00 20.06 11.85
CA THR A 288 -8.50 21.23 12.59
C THR A 288 -7.55 22.07 11.74
N GLN A 289 -6.68 21.41 10.97
CA GLN A 289 -5.75 22.07 10.04
C GLN A 289 -6.51 22.75 8.89
N ALA A 290 -7.45 22.04 8.26
CA ALA A 290 -8.31 22.57 7.20
C ALA A 290 -9.09 23.82 7.65
N ARG A 291 -9.72 23.78 8.83
CA ARG A 291 -10.40 24.95 9.43
C ARG A 291 -9.44 26.12 9.59
N SER A 292 -8.24 25.88 10.11
CA SER A 292 -7.25 26.94 10.30
C SER A 292 -6.83 27.61 9.00
N LEU A 293 -6.71 26.85 7.91
CA LEU A 293 -6.34 27.38 6.60
C LEU A 293 -7.47 28.23 6.00
N ILE A 294 -8.70 27.72 6.05
CA ILE A 294 -9.89 28.37 5.48
C ILE A 294 -10.29 29.61 6.28
N GLU A 295 -10.30 29.55 7.62
CA GLU A 295 -10.59 30.71 8.47
C GLU A 295 -9.54 31.82 8.32
N ALA A 296 -8.28 31.44 8.04
CA ALA A 296 -7.19 32.38 7.83
C ALA A 296 -7.08 32.88 6.38
N ASP A 297 -7.93 32.38 5.46
CA ASP A 297 -7.84 32.64 4.02
C ASP A 297 -6.40 32.44 3.49
N SER A 298 -5.78 31.33 3.92
CA SER A 298 -4.36 31.06 3.72
C SER A 298 -4.18 29.84 2.81
N VAL A 299 -3.43 30.03 1.72
CA VAL A 299 -3.05 28.93 0.82
C VAL A 299 -2.02 28.02 1.52
N PRO A 300 -2.22 26.69 1.52
CA PRO A 300 -1.25 25.71 1.99
C PRO A 300 0.17 25.93 1.46
N GLU A 301 1.17 25.66 2.30
CA GLU A 301 2.58 25.77 1.90
C GLU A 301 3.03 24.57 1.05
N LEU A 302 2.46 23.39 1.33
CA LEU A 302 2.73 22.14 0.63
C LEU A 302 1.78 21.99 -0.56
N ALA A 303 2.31 21.57 -1.70
CA ALA A 303 1.48 21.18 -2.83
C ALA A 303 0.66 19.92 -2.50
N SER A 304 1.22 18.98 -1.73
CA SER A 304 0.50 17.78 -1.28
C SER A 304 -0.65 18.11 -0.33
N GLU A 305 -0.48 19.08 0.59
CA GLU A 305 -1.54 19.54 1.50
C GLU A 305 -2.66 20.24 0.74
N PHE A 306 -2.31 21.07 -0.25
CA PHE A 306 -3.31 21.70 -1.12
C PHE A 306 -4.13 20.66 -1.89
N LEU A 307 -3.47 19.63 -2.43
CA LEU A 307 -4.17 18.52 -3.09
C LEU A 307 -5.02 17.71 -2.09
N ALA A 308 -4.51 17.44 -0.89
CA ALA A 308 -5.25 16.72 0.15
C ALA A 308 -6.51 17.48 0.56
N LEU A 309 -6.44 18.80 0.71
CA LEU A 309 -7.59 19.62 1.09
C LEU A 309 -8.61 19.78 -0.04
N ASN A 310 -8.20 19.71 -1.30
CA ASN A 310 -9.12 19.72 -2.44
C ASN A 310 -9.82 18.35 -2.61
N VAL A 311 -10.81 18.09 -1.76
CA VAL A 311 -11.50 16.79 -1.65
C VAL A 311 -12.68 16.65 -2.61
N ASN A 312 -13.20 17.76 -3.12
CA ASN A 312 -14.10 17.74 -4.27
C ASN A 312 -13.28 17.86 -5.57
N ARG A 313 -13.85 17.45 -6.69
CA ARG A 313 -13.28 17.76 -8.00
C ARG A 313 -14.08 18.91 -8.55
N ASP A 314 -13.49 20.10 -8.63
CA ASP A 314 -14.20 21.25 -9.17
C ASP A 314 -14.55 21.07 -10.66
N PHE A 315 -15.75 21.51 -11.05
CA PHE A 315 -16.21 21.53 -12.44
C PHE A 315 -16.70 22.91 -12.88
N ASP A 316 -16.45 23.28 -14.14
CA ASP A 316 -17.05 24.46 -14.77
C ASP A 316 -18.55 24.25 -15.04
N ASP A 317 -19.28 25.31 -15.41
CA ASP A 317 -20.72 25.30 -15.73
C ASP A 317 -21.13 24.35 -16.87
N LYS A 318 -20.17 23.66 -17.51
CA LYS A 318 -20.41 22.67 -18.57
C LYS A 318 -20.07 21.25 -18.12
N GLY A 319 -19.80 21.05 -16.83
CA GLY A 319 -19.43 19.76 -16.27
C GLY A 319 -18.02 19.31 -16.67
N LYS A 320 -17.15 20.25 -17.07
CA LYS A 320 -15.74 19.94 -17.35
C LYS A 320 -14.91 20.26 -16.10
N PRO A 321 -13.99 19.36 -15.68
CA PRO A 321 -13.10 19.65 -14.56
C PRO A 321 -12.39 20.99 -14.75
N LEU A 322 -12.36 21.81 -13.70
CA LEU A 322 -11.54 23.02 -13.71
C LEU A 322 -10.07 22.63 -13.91
N THR A 323 -9.34 23.46 -14.65
CA THR A 323 -7.91 23.26 -14.88
C THR A 323 -7.06 23.74 -13.72
N GLU A 324 -7.62 24.59 -12.88
CA GLU A 324 -7.01 25.07 -11.64
C GLU A 324 -7.86 24.51 -10.50
N ALA A 325 -7.23 23.69 -9.67
CA ALA A 325 -7.81 23.20 -8.43
C ALA A 325 -8.16 24.40 -7.54
N ARG A 326 -9.38 24.44 -7.02
CA ARG A 326 -9.81 25.39 -6.00
C ARG A 326 -9.96 24.63 -4.69
N VAL A 327 -9.77 25.36 -3.60
CA VAL A 327 -10.09 24.88 -2.26
C VAL A 327 -11.06 25.89 -1.70
N ASP A 328 -12.26 25.43 -1.36
CA ASP A 328 -13.34 26.28 -0.89
C ASP A 328 -14.03 25.71 0.36
N ARG A 329 -15.19 26.29 0.71
CA ARG A 329 -15.90 25.87 1.91
C ARG A 329 -16.57 24.50 1.77
N LEU A 330 -16.87 24.06 0.54
CA LEU A 330 -17.41 22.74 0.28
C LEU A 330 -16.42 21.65 0.63
N ASP A 331 -15.13 21.86 0.32
CA ASP A 331 -14.06 20.93 0.72
C ASP A 331 -14.04 20.68 2.22
N LEU A 332 -14.12 21.77 3.01
CA LEU A 332 -14.16 21.69 4.46
C LEU A 332 -15.38 20.92 4.96
N THR A 333 -16.56 21.21 4.43
CA THR A 333 -17.79 20.55 4.86
C THR A 333 -17.80 19.06 4.48
N LEU A 334 -17.25 18.70 3.33
CA LEU A 334 -17.08 17.30 2.95
C LEU A 334 -16.09 16.57 3.86
N LEU A 335 -15.01 17.24 4.24
CA LEU A 335 -14.04 16.73 5.20
C LEU A 335 -14.67 16.53 6.59
N GLU A 336 -15.45 17.50 7.08
CA GLU A 336 -16.23 17.38 8.34
C GLU A 336 -17.11 16.12 8.33
N LEU A 337 -17.88 15.92 7.27
CA LEU A 337 -18.76 14.75 7.14
C LEU A 337 -17.99 13.44 7.06
N ALA A 338 -16.85 13.41 6.37
CA ALA A 338 -16.02 12.22 6.27
C ALA A 338 -15.46 11.80 7.64
N VAL A 339 -14.97 12.77 8.43
CA VAL A 339 -14.49 12.56 9.79
C VAL A 339 -15.63 12.09 10.72
N GLU A 340 -16.79 12.74 10.68
CA GLU A 340 -17.96 12.37 11.50
C GLU A 340 -18.47 10.95 11.21
N ALA A 341 -18.39 10.51 9.95
CA ALA A 341 -18.82 9.18 9.56
C ALA A 341 -17.83 8.07 9.90
N GLU A 342 -16.64 8.41 10.45
CA GLU A 342 -15.52 7.49 10.72
C GLU A 342 -15.18 6.61 9.49
N GLN A 343 -15.39 7.14 8.30
CA GLN A 343 -15.17 6.44 7.04
C GLN A 343 -14.22 7.25 6.17
N ASN A 344 -13.19 6.58 5.66
CA ASN A 344 -12.28 7.17 4.68
C ASN A 344 -13.01 7.27 3.32
N HIS A 345 -13.95 8.21 3.22
CA HIS A 345 -14.79 8.46 2.04
C HIS A 345 -13.95 8.81 0.81
N PHE A 346 -12.75 9.35 1.03
CA PHE A 346 -11.85 9.80 -0.03
C PHE A 346 -10.77 8.76 -0.39
N ALA A 347 -10.79 7.56 0.22
CA ALA A 347 -9.86 6.48 -0.11
C ALA A 347 -9.91 6.06 -1.59
N GLN A 348 -11.00 6.37 -2.29
CA GLN A 348 -11.18 6.06 -3.72
C GLN A 348 -10.94 7.26 -4.64
N GLY A 349 -10.50 8.40 -4.09
CA GLY A 349 -10.27 9.65 -4.81
C GLY A 349 -11.21 10.78 -4.37
N GLN A 350 -11.17 11.88 -5.12
CA GLN A 350 -12.05 13.03 -4.92
C GLN A 350 -13.52 12.65 -5.10
N THR A 351 -14.37 13.37 -4.39
CA THR A 351 -15.81 13.39 -4.70
C THR A 351 -16.06 14.23 -5.94
N THR A 352 -17.24 14.10 -6.54
CA THR A 352 -17.67 14.98 -7.63
C THR A 352 -18.70 16.00 -7.19
N CYS A 353 -18.74 16.32 -5.89
CA CYS A 353 -19.71 17.25 -5.34
C CYS A 353 -19.51 18.65 -5.95
N ARG A 354 -20.61 19.32 -6.28
CA ARG A 354 -20.58 20.69 -6.79
C ARG A 354 -21.78 21.47 -6.31
N TYR A 355 -21.58 22.69 -5.84
CA TYR A 355 -22.68 23.59 -5.47
C TYR A 355 -23.76 23.68 -6.55
N GLY A 356 -25.00 23.40 -6.17
CA GLY A 356 -26.17 23.49 -7.03
C GLY A 356 -26.39 22.32 -8.00
N ASP A 357 -25.50 21.32 -8.06
CA ASP A 357 -25.75 20.05 -8.78
C ASP A 357 -26.32 19.01 -7.81
N LEU A 358 -27.65 18.98 -7.72
CA LEU A 358 -28.40 18.13 -6.79
C LEU A 358 -28.75 16.77 -7.42
N ASN A 359 -28.54 16.61 -8.72
CA ASN A 359 -28.83 15.36 -9.42
C ASN A 359 -27.57 14.59 -9.86
N LEU A 360 -26.39 15.14 -9.55
CA LEU A 360 -25.06 14.55 -9.75
C LEU A 360 -24.79 14.21 -11.22
N ASP A 361 -25.26 15.07 -12.13
CA ASP A 361 -25.04 14.92 -13.57
C ASP A 361 -24.05 15.95 -14.14
N PHE A 362 -23.35 16.65 -13.23
CA PHE A 362 -22.32 17.64 -13.47
C PHE A 362 -22.84 18.97 -14.07
N LEU A 363 -24.16 19.13 -14.17
CA LEU A 363 -24.80 20.30 -14.75
C LEU A 363 -25.71 20.94 -13.72
N VAL A 364 -25.49 22.23 -13.44
CA VAL A 364 -26.40 23.03 -12.62
C VAL A 364 -27.52 23.55 -13.52
N ASP A 365 -28.68 22.91 -13.47
CA ASP A 365 -29.82 23.24 -14.34
C ASP A 365 -31.21 23.21 -13.63
N GLN A 366 -32.27 23.25 -14.44
CA GLN A 366 -33.66 23.29 -13.95
C GLN A 366 -34.08 22.02 -13.20
N ARG A 367 -33.37 20.89 -13.41
CA ARG A 367 -33.60 19.62 -12.71
C ARG A 367 -33.14 19.73 -11.26
N ASP A 368 -32.02 20.39 -11.01
CA ASP A 368 -31.51 20.64 -9.65
C ASP A 368 -32.45 21.59 -8.90
N LEU A 369 -32.91 22.64 -9.56
CA LEU A 369 -33.91 23.54 -8.99
C LEU A 369 -35.19 22.80 -8.63
N ALA A 370 -35.65 21.88 -9.48
CA ALA A 370 -36.83 21.07 -9.20
C ALA A 370 -36.62 20.12 -8.01
N LEU A 371 -35.42 19.53 -7.86
CA LEU A 371 -35.07 18.70 -6.72
C LEU A 371 -35.07 19.51 -5.42
N LEU A 372 -34.42 20.67 -5.41
CA LEU A 372 -34.40 21.57 -4.24
C LEU A 372 -35.81 22.00 -3.83
N GLN A 373 -36.64 22.39 -4.80
CA GLN A 373 -38.04 22.74 -4.57
C GLN A 373 -38.84 21.56 -4.00
N SER A 374 -38.62 20.35 -4.52
CA SER A 374 -39.29 19.15 -4.00
C SER A 374 -38.89 18.86 -2.56
N TYR A 375 -37.63 19.15 -2.21
CA TYR A 375 -37.10 19.01 -0.86
C TYR A 375 -37.73 19.97 0.12
N ILE A 376 -37.76 21.26 -0.22
CA ILE A 376 -38.40 22.31 0.58
C ILE A 376 -39.90 21.99 0.81
N GLN A 377 -40.54 21.28 -0.13
CA GLN A 377 -41.92 20.81 -0.03
C GLN A 377 -42.10 19.52 0.79
N GLY A 378 -41.03 18.96 1.35
CA GLY A 378 -41.04 17.82 2.25
C GLY A 378 -40.70 16.47 1.61
N THR A 379 -40.16 16.46 0.39
CA THR A 379 -39.63 15.23 -0.23
C THR A 379 -38.18 15.03 0.21
N ALA A 380 -37.75 13.83 0.57
CA ALA A 380 -36.33 13.61 0.86
C ALA A 380 -35.49 13.73 -0.42
N LEU A 381 -34.29 14.32 -0.33
CA LEU A 381 -33.27 14.19 -1.37
C LEU A 381 -32.75 12.74 -1.39
N PRO A 382 -32.15 12.30 -2.51
CA PRO A 382 -31.38 11.05 -2.53
C PRO A 382 -30.35 11.02 -1.39
N GLU A 383 -30.08 9.83 -0.85
CA GLU A 383 -29.01 9.67 0.15
C GLU A 383 -27.66 9.70 -0.56
N ASP A 384 -26.96 10.83 -0.45
CA ASP A 384 -25.58 11.02 -0.93
C ASP A 384 -24.88 12.07 -0.05
N LEU A 385 -23.61 11.84 0.25
CA LEU A 385 -22.78 12.71 1.09
C LEU A 385 -22.67 14.13 0.51
N CYS A 386 -22.68 14.25 -0.81
CA CYS A 386 -22.54 15.52 -1.52
C CYS A 386 -23.77 16.42 -1.40
N LEU A 387 -24.97 15.84 -1.30
CA LEU A 387 -26.19 16.58 -1.66
C LEU A 387 -26.58 17.65 -0.66
N MET A 388 -26.41 17.38 0.65
CA MET A 388 -26.73 18.38 1.67
C MET A 388 -25.76 19.56 1.64
N PRO A 389 -24.42 19.36 1.66
CA PRO A 389 -23.46 20.47 1.55
C PRO A 389 -23.56 21.25 0.24
N ALA A 390 -23.77 20.56 -0.88
CA ALA A 390 -23.84 21.20 -2.19
C ALA A 390 -25.15 21.97 -2.44
N ALA A 391 -26.21 21.69 -1.67
CA ALA A 391 -27.50 22.35 -1.80
C ALA A 391 -27.68 23.56 -0.86
N ASP A 392 -26.84 23.68 0.18
CA ASP A 392 -26.77 24.84 1.07
C ASP A 392 -25.92 25.93 0.40
N LEU A 393 -26.57 26.75 -0.42
CA LEU A 393 -25.94 27.71 -1.31
C LEU A 393 -25.64 29.04 -0.60
N ASP A 394 -26.36 29.36 0.47
CA ASP A 394 -26.08 30.55 1.29
C ASP A 394 -25.22 30.27 2.54
N LEU A 395 -24.94 28.99 2.81
CA LEU A 395 -24.04 28.49 3.86
C LEU A 395 -24.55 28.75 5.28
N ASP A 396 -25.88 28.76 5.46
CA ASP A 396 -26.54 28.95 6.75
C ASP A 396 -26.81 27.64 7.51
N GLY A 397 -26.55 26.49 6.87
CA GLY A 397 -26.72 25.15 7.41
C GLY A 397 -28.13 24.57 7.21
N SER A 398 -29.02 25.23 6.45
CA SER A 398 -30.42 24.86 6.26
C SER A 398 -30.91 25.04 4.83
N LEU A 399 -31.32 23.95 4.17
CA LEU A 399 -31.94 24.02 2.84
C LEU A 399 -33.30 24.73 2.88
N SER A 400 -33.35 25.92 2.26
CA SER A 400 -34.41 26.91 2.44
C SER A 400 -34.82 27.59 1.13
N ALA A 401 -35.74 28.55 1.22
CA ALA A 401 -36.20 29.32 0.05
C ALA A 401 -35.11 30.28 -0.46
N GLU A 402 -34.17 30.63 0.41
CA GLU A 402 -33.00 31.44 0.15
C GLU A 402 -32.03 30.71 -0.79
N ASP A 403 -31.76 29.41 -0.56
CA ASP A 403 -31.00 28.56 -1.48
C ASP A 403 -31.70 28.45 -2.84
N GLU A 404 -33.02 28.23 -2.84
CA GLU A 404 -33.81 28.18 -4.08
C GLU A 404 -33.65 29.49 -4.88
N ALA A 405 -33.64 30.63 -4.20
CA ALA A 405 -33.47 31.94 -4.82
C ALA A 405 -32.07 32.10 -5.42
N LEU A 406 -31.01 31.65 -4.73
CA LEU A 406 -29.64 31.67 -5.25
C LEU A 406 -29.50 30.77 -6.48
N LEU A 407 -30.00 29.54 -6.41
CA LEU A 407 -29.97 28.61 -7.54
C LEU A 407 -30.71 29.17 -8.75
N ARG A 408 -31.90 29.74 -8.53
CA ARG A 408 -32.67 30.42 -9.58
C ARG A 408 -31.89 31.59 -10.18
N ALA A 409 -31.27 32.43 -9.34
CA ALA A 409 -30.48 33.57 -9.81
C ALA A 409 -29.26 33.12 -10.65
N LYS A 410 -28.61 32.01 -10.29
CA LYS A 410 -27.54 31.39 -11.09
C LYS A 410 -28.06 30.99 -12.47
N LEU A 411 -29.17 30.25 -12.53
CA LEU A 411 -29.78 29.78 -13.78
C LEU A 411 -30.26 30.92 -14.68
N GLU A 412 -30.67 32.05 -14.09
CA GLU A 412 -31.09 33.25 -14.80
C GLU A 412 -29.92 34.18 -15.19
N GLY A 413 -28.71 33.90 -14.71
CA GLY A 413 -27.52 34.75 -14.92
C GLY A 413 -27.60 36.10 -14.18
N THR A 414 -28.39 36.16 -13.10
CA THR A 414 -28.60 37.37 -12.29
C THR A 414 -27.87 37.33 -10.94
N LEU A 415 -27.20 36.21 -10.64
CA LEU A 415 -26.40 36.05 -9.42
C LEU A 415 -25.21 37.03 -9.42
N GLU A 416 -25.07 37.78 -8.32
CA GLU A 416 -23.95 38.71 -8.12
C GLU A 416 -22.62 37.95 -8.08
N GLY A 417 -21.59 38.43 -8.77
CA GLY A 417 -20.30 37.72 -8.91
C GLY A 417 -20.33 36.51 -9.85
N GLY A 418 -21.52 35.97 -10.16
CA GLY A 418 -21.70 34.81 -11.05
C GLY A 418 -21.39 33.46 -10.41
N HIS A 419 -21.11 33.42 -9.11
CA HIS A 419 -20.79 32.23 -8.33
C HIS A 419 -21.54 32.24 -6.99
N PHE A 420 -21.79 31.06 -6.42
CA PHE A 420 -22.41 30.95 -5.11
C PHE A 420 -21.46 31.46 -4.02
N PRO A 421 -21.98 31.96 -2.89
CA PRO A 421 -21.18 32.39 -1.74
C PRO A 421 -20.09 31.39 -1.31
N GLY A 422 -20.37 30.09 -1.41
CA GLY A 422 -19.41 29.03 -1.05
C GLY A 422 -18.36 28.69 -2.11
N GLU A 423 -18.51 29.14 -3.37
CA GLU A 423 -17.59 28.88 -4.49
C GLU A 423 -16.36 29.83 -4.49
N VAL A 424 -16.20 30.68 -3.46
CA VAL A 424 -15.03 31.56 -3.31
C VAL A 424 -13.88 30.75 -2.73
N GLY A 425 -12.80 30.62 -3.50
CA GLY A 425 -11.65 29.81 -3.10
C GLY A 425 -10.68 30.58 -2.20
N LEU A 426 -9.75 29.84 -1.57
CA LEU A 426 -8.63 30.41 -0.81
C LEU A 426 -7.83 31.42 -1.66
N GLY A 427 -7.74 32.67 -1.19
CA GLY A 427 -6.93 33.73 -1.80
C GLY A 427 -7.52 34.46 -3.03
N ASP A 428 -8.83 34.29 -3.30
CA ASP A 428 -9.57 34.95 -4.40
C ASP A 428 -9.92 36.45 -4.15
#